data_AF-A0A1I7G377-F1
#
_entry.id   AF-A0A1I7G377-F1
#
_cell.length_a   1.000
_cell.length_b   1.000
_cell.length_c   1.000
_cell.angle_alpha   90.00
_cell.angle_beta   90.00
_cell.angle_gamma   90.00
#
_symmetry.space_group_name_H-M   'P 1'
#
loop_
_entity.id
_entity.type
_entity.pdbx_description
1 polymer ?
#
loop_
_entity_poly.entity_id
_entity_poly.type
_entity_poly.pdbx_seq_one_letter_code
_entity_poly.pdbx_strand_id
1 'polypeptide(L)'
;MSQVLSEPVSSEILLVPRGEAGHFLTAALGWLGKRITVTAQPGTANHVLCLPVLDFVRLGFPEANGRLDLLEPGDAENLRAGRAALLLDLSNEGPGLHAPTFEALHRNLAGLGIPRDRVILVTQNRLLRLDYERLYGEGLRFWTFEFFPLQVALWLDAEAGPRLFPQHALDRTGYTPFARASGPARFLCQNAALRWHRVLLYRWFQLKGLDRDGLISFHGIGEDNPKAGGINVFHAPPEIEAAFGPLLADVGSWIPRRARRIDADQGTDMVMTLDTGAYAECDLTVISETDFFELGVERITEKSIKAAATGLPFVMVGAPRAVERLSELGFQTFGGLIDHHYDFAADPAERLPLVFRSIERAWATCRGDRARWHRLAREQAEANVAHARTGLLPQLDRVMVAPLIVRLARFMETGAIVH
;
A
#
# COMPACT_ATOMS: atom_id res chain seq x y z
N MET A 1 34.94 11.67 -9.65
CA MET A 1 35.22 11.18 -8.28
C MET A 1 33.86 10.98 -7.63
N SER A 2 33.41 9.81 -7.21
CA SER A 2 34.09 8.57 -6.86
C SER A 2 33.30 7.39 -7.43
N GLN A 3 34.04 6.40 -7.96
CA GLN A 3 33.55 5.04 -8.11
C GLN A 3 33.01 4.57 -6.75
N VAL A 4 31.75 4.15 -6.70
CA VAL A 4 31.31 3.20 -5.67
C VAL A 4 31.36 1.85 -6.36
N LEU A 5 32.38 1.10 -5.98
CA LEU A 5 32.67 -0.24 -6.41
C LEU A 5 31.43 -1.12 -6.21
N SER A 6 30.94 -1.69 -7.29
CA SER A 6 30.08 -2.87 -7.26
C SER A 6 30.95 -4.07 -6.85
N GLU A 7 31.23 -4.22 -5.56
CA GLU A 7 31.75 -5.48 -5.05
C GLU A 7 30.61 -6.52 -5.01
N PRO A 8 30.86 -7.76 -5.45
CA PRO A 8 29.88 -8.83 -5.32
C PRO A 8 29.78 -9.20 -3.84
N VAL A 9 28.68 -8.81 -3.20
CA VAL A 9 28.44 -9.15 -1.79
C VAL A 9 28.44 -10.67 -1.64
N SER A 10 29.41 -11.17 -0.87
CA SER A 10 29.92 -12.56 -0.93
C SER A 10 29.36 -13.44 0.19
N SER A 11 28.63 -12.88 1.14
CA SER A 11 28.04 -13.61 2.26
C SER A 11 26.65 -14.16 1.92
N GLU A 12 26.43 -15.44 2.19
CA GLU A 12 25.09 -16.04 2.24
C GLU A 12 24.21 -15.27 3.24
N ILE A 13 23.04 -14.81 2.80
CA ILE A 13 22.10 -14.10 3.68
C ILE A 13 21.36 -15.13 4.53
N LEU A 14 21.55 -15.05 5.85
CA LEU A 14 20.98 -15.99 6.80
C LEU A 14 19.79 -15.40 7.55
N LEU A 15 18.62 -15.99 7.33
CA LEU A 15 17.35 -15.56 7.92
C LEU A 15 16.84 -16.64 8.87
N VAL A 16 16.45 -16.22 10.07
CA VAL A 16 15.97 -17.10 11.13
C VAL A 16 14.54 -16.69 11.48
N PRO A 17 13.52 -17.36 10.92
CA PRO A 17 12.13 -17.02 11.20
C PRO A 17 11.73 -17.46 12.61
N ARG A 18 10.91 -16.65 13.27
CA ARG A 18 10.23 -17.00 14.53
C ARG A 18 8.73 -16.83 14.36
N GLY A 19 7.96 -17.82 14.83
CA GLY A 19 6.51 -17.86 14.66
C GLY A 19 6.06 -18.35 13.28
N GLU A 20 4.82 -18.05 12.91
CA GLU A 20 4.21 -18.44 11.63
C GLU A 20 4.95 -17.84 10.43
N ALA A 21 4.74 -18.42 9.24
CA ALA A 21 5.32 -17.90 8.00
C ALA A 21 4.87 -16.45 7.75
N GLY A 22 5.77 -15.50 8.04
CA GLY A 22 5.57 -14.08 7.80
C GLY A 22 5.46 -13.72 6.33
N HIS A 23 4.90 -12.54 6.05
CA HIS A 23 4.61 -12.08 4.70
C HIS A 23 5.86 -11.59 3.94
N PHE A 24 6.84 -11.01 4.62
CA PHE A 24 7.85 -10.21 3.92
C PHE A 24 8.98 -10.99 3.26
N LEU A 25 9.78 -11.69 4.06
CA LEU A 25 11.16 -11.91 3.63
C LEU A 25 11.28 -13.08 2.64
N THR A 26 10.51 -14.14 2.84
CA THR A 26 10.58 -15.34 1.99
C THR A 26 9.85 -15.14 0.66
N ALA A 27 8.70 -14.46 0.68
CA ALA A 27 7.96 -14.15 -0.53
C ALA A 27 8.76 -13.16 -1.38
N ALA A 28 9.05 -11.97 -0.86
CA ALA A 28 9.72 -10.92 -1.62
C ALA A 28 11.09 -11.31 -2.20
N LEU A 29 11.94 -11.97 -1.41
CA LEU A 29 13.32 -12.20 -1.78
C LEU A 29 13.55 -13.56 -2.45
N GLY A 30 12.73 -14.58 -2.13
CA GLY A 30 12.79 -15.89 -2.78
C GLY A 30 12.38 -15.88 -4.25
N TRP A 31 11.69 -14.82 -4.68
CA TRP A 31 11.31 -14.62 -6.08
C TRP A 31 12.43 -14.02 -6.95
N LEU A 32 13.50 -13.47 -6.36
CA LEU A 32 14.54 -12.70 -7.04
C LEU A 32 15.95 -13.25 -6.75
N GLY A 33 16.36 -14.27 -7.51
CA GLY A 33 17.73 -14.55 -7.99
C GLY A 33 18.96 -14.60 -7.06
N LYS A 34 18.84 -14.40 -5.73
CA LYS A 34 19.97 -14.39 -4.78
C LYS A 34 19.92 -15.59 -3.83
N ARG A 35 21.09 -16.05 -3.37
CA ARG A 35 21.22 -17.15 -2.39
C ARG A 35 20.85 -16.64 -0.99
N ILE A 36 19.66 -17.01 -0.55
CA ILE A 36 19.15 -16.75 0.79
C ILE A 36 18.90 -18.08 1.46
N THR A 37 19.36 -18.21 2.70
CA THR A 37 19.18 -19.41 3.50
C THR A 37 18.27 -19.09 4.67
N VAL A 38 17.18 -19.83 4.73
CA VAL A 38 16.22 -19.78 5.84
C VAL A 38 16.50 -20.99 6.72
N THR A 39 16.94 -20.76 7.96
CA THR A 39 17.29 -21.82 8.91
C THR A 39 16.79 -21.51 10.31
N ALA A 40 16.48 -22.54 11.09
CA ALA A 40 16.22 -22.39 12.53
C ALA A 40 17.51 -22.32 13.35
N GLN A 41 18.64 -22.76 12.79
CA GLN A 41 19.90 -22.93 13.50
C GLN A 41 21.03 -22.21 12.75
N PRO A 42 21.28 -20.92 13.05
CA PRO A 42 22.25 -20.12 12.31
C PRO A 42 23.72 -20.42 12.67
N GLY A 43 23.97 -21.29 13.66
CA GLY A 43 25.31 -21.59 14.14
C GLY A 43 26.01 -20.35 14.72
N THR A 44 27.21 -20.05 14.24
CA THR A 44 28.02 -18.91 14.68
C THR A 44 27.97 -17.71 13.73
N ALA A 45 27.28 -17.82 12.60
CA ALA A 45 27.20 -16.76 11.60
C ALA A 45 26.33 -15.59 12.08
N ASN A 46 26.61 -14.41 11.54
CA ASN A 46 25.69 -13.29 11.65
C ASN A 46 24.36 -13.67 10.99
N HIS A 47 23.23 -13.27 11.59
CA HIS A 47 21.91 -13.64 11.10
C HIS A 47 20.83 -12.62 11.45
N VAL A 48 19.72 -12.62 10.70
CA VAL A 48 18.57 -11.78 11.01
C VAL A 48 17.43 -12.64 11.56
N LEU A 49 17.02 -12.34 12.79
CA LEU A 49 15.81 -12.90 13.40
C LEU A 49 14.60 -12.20 12.81
N CYS A 50 13.71 -12.94 12.16
CA CYS A 50 12.59 -12.39 11.41
C CYS A 50 11.27 -12.73 12.10
N LEU A 51 10.57 -11.72 12.59
CA LEU A 51 9.30 -11.86 13.31
C LEU A 51 8.21 -11.14 12.52
N PRO A 52 7.18 -11.84 12.01
CA PRO A 52 6.05 -11.18 11.37
C PRO A 52 5.22 -10.39 12.37
N VAL A 53 4.75 -9.22 11.95
CA VAL A 53 3.87 -8.33 12.68
C VAL A 53 2.61 -8.15 11.85
N LEU A 54 1.64 -9.04 12.05
CA LEU A 54 0.37 -8.97 11.30
C LEU A 54 -0.42 -7.69 11.59
N ASP A 55 -0.53 -7.31 12.87
CA ASP A 55 -1.22 -6.11 13.31
C ASP A 55 -0.26 -5.26 14.15
N PHE A 56 -0.28 -3.95 13.93
CA PHE A 56 0.61 -3.00 14.59
C PHE A 56 0.65 -3.10 16.13
N VAL A 57 -0.49 -3.38 16.76
CA VAL A 57 -0.59 -3.52 18.23
C VAL A 57 0.31 -4.64 18.80
N ARG A 58 0.60 -5.67 18.00
CA ARG A 58 1.44 -6.80 18.42
C ARG A 58 2.92 -6.45 18.55
N LEU A 59 3.34 -5.25 18.12
CA LEU A 59 4.68 -4.74 18.38
C LEU A 59 4.94 -4.56 19.88
N GLY A 60 3.94 -4.05 20.61
CA GLY A 60 4.14 -3.55 21.97
C GLY A 60 3.39 -4.30 23.06
N PHE A 61 2.26 -4.94 22.74
CA PHE A 61 1.33 -5.48 23.75
C PHE A 61 1.37 -7.02 23.78
N PRO A 62 1.92 -7.64 24.85
CA PRO A 62 1.94 -9.10 25.01
C PRO A 62 0.55 -9.73 24.94
N GLU A 63 -0.46 -9.04 25.45
CA GLU A 63 -1.86 -9.48 25.48
C GLU A 63 -2.45 -9.61 24.07
N ALA A 64 -1.83 -8.98 23.06
CA ALA A 64 -2.18 -9.09 21.66
C ALA A 64 -1.36 -10.16 20.91
N ASN A 65 -0.72 -11.10 21.63
CA ASN A 65 0.33 -11.99 21.12
C ASN A 65 1.56 -11.19 20.67
N GLY A 66 2.21 -10.54 21.65
CA GLY A 66 3.38 -9.69 21.44
C GLY A 66 4.49 -10.42 20.69
N ARG A 67 5.14 -9.76 19.72
CA ARG A 67 6.10 -10.47 18.85
C ARG A 67 7.38 -10.89 19.55
N LEU A 68 7.83 -10.14 20.55
CA LEU A 68 9.05 -10.49 21.29
C LEU A 68 8.91 -11.81 22.07
N ASP A 69 7.69 -12.29 22.33
CA ASP A 69 7.44 -13.58 22.99
C ASP A 69 7.82 -14.79 22.09
N LEU A 70 8.06 -14.55 20.79
CA LEU A 70 8.50 -15.56 19.83
C LEU A 70 10.03 -15.80 19.87
N LEU A 71 10.79 -15.02 20.63
CA LEU A 71 12.23 -15.19 20.76
C LEU A 71 12.55 -16.47 21.54
N GLU A 72 13.54 -17.22 21.06
CA GLU A 72 14.02 -18.45 21.69
C GLU A 72 15.22 -18.18 22.61
N PRO A 73 15.54 -19.09 23.55
CA PRO A 73 16.76 -18.98 24.36
C PRO A 73 18.01 -18.81 23.47
N GLY A 74 18.85 -17.81 23.76
CA GLY A 74 20.03 -17.48 22.95
C GLY A 74 19.83 -16.31 21.98
N ASP A 75 18.58 -16.01 21.57
CA ASP A 75 18.30 -14.94 20.62
C ASP A 75 18.66 -13.57 21.23
N ALA A 76 18.24 -13.32 22.48
CA ALA A 76 18.54 -12.08 23.19
C ALA A 76 20.04 -11.88 23.42
N GLU A 77 20.78 -12.96 23.73
CA GLU A 77 22.24 -12.95 23.81
C GLU A 77 22.88 -12.56 22.47
N ASN A 78 22.41 -13.14 21.36
CA ASN A 78 22.94 -12.85 20.02
C ASN A 78 22.70 -11.41 19.61
N LEU A 79 21.53 -10.85 19.94
CA LEU A 79 21.19 -9.45 19.70
C LEU A 79 22.10 -8.52 20.52
N ARG A 80 22.28 -8.80 21.81
CA ARG A 80 23.18 -8.03 22.69
C ARG A 80 24.64 -8.07 22.24
N ALA A 81 25.10 -9.22 21.76
CA ALA A 81 26.45 -9.40 21.24
C ALA A 81 26.65 -8.79 19.84
N GLY A 82 25.58 -8.33 19.18
CA GLY A 82 25.62 -7.78 17.83
C GLY A 82 25.81 -8.80 16.71
N ARG A 83 25.69 -10.10 17.04
CA ARG A 83 25.69 -11.20 16.04
C ARG A 83 24.36 -11.32 15.32
N ALA A 84 23.28 -10.88 15.96
CA ALA A 84 21.95 -10.86 15.37
C ALA A 84 21.42 -9.43 15.20
N ALA A 85 20.55 -9.28 14.22
CA ALA A 85 19.62 -8.16 14.12
C ALA A 85 18.19 -8.70 14.27
N LEU A 86 17.33 -7.94 14.95
CA LEU A 86 15.92 -8.27 15.11
C LEU A 86 15.11 -7.51 14.06
N LEU A 87 14.50 -8.22 13.12
CA LEU A 87 13.62 -7.65 12.11
C LEU A 87 12.16 -7.92 12.47
N LEU A 88 11.44 -6.83 12.74
CA LEU A 88 9.99 -6.81 12.95
C LEU A 88 9.35 -6.47 11.61
N ASP A 89 8.67 -7.44 11.02
CA ASP A 89 8.05 -7.31 9.70
C ASP A 89 6.62 -6.82 9.78
N LEU A 90 6.42 -5.52 9.57
CA LEU A 90 5.11 -4.88 9.35
C LEU A 90 5.00 -4.40 7.89
N SER A 91 5.56 -5.14 6.93
CA SER A 91 5.55 -4.72 5.51
C SER A 91 4.20 -4.88 4.82
N ASN A 92 3.25 -5.58 5.44
CA ASN A 92 1.85 -5.69 4.99
C ASN A 92 1.02 -4.44 5.35
N GLU A 93 1.43 -3.69 6.38
CA GLU A 93 0.77 -2.48 6.85
C GLU A 93 1.73 -1.28 6.87
N GLY A 94 1.22 -0.13 7.30
CA GLY A 94 2.01 1.08 7.47
C GLY A 94 1.22 2.14 8.20
N PRO A 95 0.86 1.93 9.47
CA PRO A 95 0.15 2.94 10.24
C PRO A 95 1.07 4.13 10.53
N GLY A 96 0.44 5.24 10.94
CA GLY A 96 1.14 6.38 11.53
C GLY A 96 1.74 6.02 12.89
N LEU A 97 2.52 6.95 13.45
CA LEU A 97 3.07 6.78 14.78
C LEU A 97 1.96 6.67 15.83
N HIS A 98 2.04 5.64 16.67
CA HIS A 98 1.18 5.49 17.85
C HIS A 98 2.06 5.25 19.08
N ALA A 99 2.24 6.31 19.86
CA ALA A 99 3.19 6.38 20.97
C ALA A 99 3.04 5.25 22.01
N PRO A 100 1.83 4.88 22.47
CA PRO A 100 1.69 3.81 23.46
C PRO A 100 2.27 2.46 23.01
N THR A 101 2.15 2.13 21.71
CA THR A 101 2.71 0.89 21.16
C THR A 101 4.24 0.94 21.15
N PHE A 102 4.85 2.05 20.73
CA PHE A 102 6.31 2.18 20.71
C PHE A 102 6.89 2.22 22.13
N GLU A 103 6.23 2.89 23.06
CA GLU A 103 6.64 2.90 24.47
C GLU A 103 6.57 1.51 25.09
N ALA A 104 5.54 0.73 24.77
CA ALA A 104 5.44 -0.65 25.20
C ALA A 104 6.54 -1.52 24.58
N LEU A 105 6.80 -1.38 23.28
CA LEU A 105 7.93 -2.04 22.61
C LEU A 105 9.28 -1.68 23.28
N HIS A 106 9.52 -0.40 23.59
CA HIS A 106 10.74 0.03 24.28
C HIS A 106 10.90 -0.61 25.65
N ARG A 107 9.83 -0.67 26.46
CA ARG A 107 9.86 -1.33 27.77
C ARG A 107 10.18 -2.81 27.63
N ASN A 108 9.56 -3.49 26.67
CA ASN A 108 9.77 -4.93 26.46
C ASN A 108 11.21 -5.21 26.00
N LEU A 109 11.75 -4.41 25.07
CA LEU A 109 13.16 -4.51 24.64
C LEU A 109 14.12 -4.27 25.81
N ALA A 110 13.86 -3.26 26.64
CA ALA A 110 14.66 -2.96 27.82
C ALA A 110 14.62 -4.11 28.85
N GLY A 111 13.44 -4.72 29.07
CA GLY A 111 13.28 -5.88 29.95
C GLY A 111 14.08 -7.11 29.51
N LEU A 112 14.28 -7.27 28.19
CA LEU A 112 15.12 -8.32 27.60
C LEU A 112 16.59 -7.91 27.44
N GLY A 113 16.94 -6.67 27.79
CA GLY A 113 18.27 -6.10 27.58
C GLY A 113 18.67 -5.94 26.11
N ILE A 114 17.71 -5.93 25.18
CA ILE A 114 17.96 -5.82 23.74
C ILE A 114 18.19 -4.35 23.36
N PRO A 115 19.35 -3.99 22.78
CA PRO A 115 19.61 -2.63 22.31
C PRO A 115 18.66 -2.24 21.17
N ARG A 116 18.08 -1.03 21.22
CA ARG A 116 17.12 -0.56 20.20
C ARG A 116 17.73 -0.44 18.80
N ASP A 117 19.03 -0.13 18.72
CA ASP A 117 19.78 -0.04 17.46
C ASP A 117 20.05 -1.40 16.80
N ARG A 118 19.71 -2.50 17.50
CA ARG A 118 19.70 -3.88 16.97
C ARG A 118 18.35 -4.29 16.39
N VAL A 119 17.35 -3.41 16.44
CA VAL A 119 15.99 -3.69 16.00
C VAL A 119 15.67 -2.89 14.74
N ILE A 120 15.18 -3.59 13.72
CA ILE A 120 14.74 -3.07 12.43
C ILE A 120 13.23 -3.24 12.35
N LEU A 121 12.50 -2.15 12.21
CA LEU A 121 11.09 -2.17 11.84
C LEU A 121 10.95 -1.99 10.34
N VAL A 122 10.37 -2.99 9.68
CA VAL A 122 10.00 -2.90 8.27
C VAL A 122 8.57 -2.42 8.16
N THR A 123 8.31 -1.40 7.35
CA THR A 123 6.97 -0.79 7.22
C THR A 123 6.74 -0.24 5.81
N GLN A 124 5.48 -0.13 5.39
CA GLN A 124 5.13 0.62 4.17
C GLN A 124 5.19 2.14 4.38
N ASN A 125 5.00 2.64 5.61
CA ASN A 125 4.87 4.07 5.84
C ASN A 125 6.22 4.77 5.90
N ARG A 126 6.48 5.64 4.92
CA ARG A 126 7.76 6.34 4.77
C ARG A 126 7.97 7.45 5.81
N LEU A 127 6.90 7.96 6.40
CA LEU A 127 6.96 8.99 7.44
C LEU A 127 7.21 8.43 8.83
N LEU A 128 6.93 7.14 9.06
CA LEU A 128 6.98 6.54 10.39
C LEU A 128 8.34 6.73 11.07
N ARG A 129 9.44 6.59 10.32
CA ARG A 129 10.80 6.84 10.83
C ARG A 129 10.97 8.28 11.31
N LEU A 130 10.56 9.25 10.49
CA LEU A 130 10.73 10.67 10.79
C LEU A 130 9.92 11.08 12.01
N ASP A 131 8.68 10.60 12.11
CA ASP A 131 7.82 10.88 13.26
C ASP A 131 8.33 10.20 14.53
N TYR A 132 8.83 8.96 14.41
CA TYR A 132 9.47 8.25 15.52
C TYR A 132 10.71 8.99 16.01
N GLU A 133 11.63 9.36 15.12
CA GLU A 133 12.88 10.05 15.48
C GLU A 133 12.61 11.43 16.06
N ARG A 134 11.58 12.13 15.58
CA ARG A 134 11.15 13.43 16.16
C ARG A 134 10.73 13.28 17.62
N LEU A 135 10.05 12.19 17.96
CA LEU A 135 9.52 11.96 19.31
C LEU A 135 10.53 11.31 20.26
N TYR A 136 11.29 10.33 19.78
CA TYR A 136 12.14 9.47 20.62
C TYR A 136 13.65 9.60 20.35
N GLY A 137 14.05 10.37 19.34
CA GLY A 137 15.43 10.40 18.84
C GLY A 137 15.82 9.12 18.09
N GLU A 138 17.11 8.96 17.83
CA GLU A 138 17.63 7.73 17.23
C GLU A 138 17.49 6.54 18.19
N GLY A 139 17.15 5.38 17.64
CA GLY A 139 17.01 4.14 18.41
C GLY A 139 16.77 2.97 17.49
N LEU A 140 15.51 2.74 17.12
CA LEU A 140 15.16 1.72 16.13
C LEU A 140 15.71 2.08 14.73
N ARG A 141 15.90 1.06 13.90
CA ARG A 141 16.17 1.20 12.46
C ARG A 141 14.87 0.99 11.70
N PHE A 142 14.66 1.71 10.60
CA PHE A 142 13.43 1.63 9.82
C PHE A 142 13.76 1.38 8.37
N TRP A 143 13.21 0.30 7.82
CA TRP A 143 13.33 0.00 6.39
C TRP A 143 11.95 0.07 5.74
N THR A 144 11.83 0.81 4.65
CA THR A 144 10.59 0.87 3.88
C THR A 144 10.50 -0.34 2.96
N PHE A 145 9.37 -1.04 3.01
CA PHE A 145 9.07 -2.11 2.07
C PHE A 145 7.57 -2.30 1.85
N GLU A 146 7.17 -2.48 0.59
CA GLU A 146 5.80 -2.51 0.13
C GLU A 146 5.38 -3.91 -0.35
N PHE A 147 4.88 -4.72 0.57
CA PHE A 147 4.55 -6.12 0.30
C PHE A 147 3.44 -6.30 -0.75
N PHE A 148 2.28 -5.66 -0.57
CA PHE A 148 1.15 -5.80 -1.50
C PHE A 148 1.45 -5.20 -2.88
N PRO A 149 2.10 -4.02 -2.97
CA PRO A 149 2.65 -3.55 -4.23
C PRO A 149 3.56 -4.52 -4.98
N LEU A 150 4.50 -5.17 -4.29
CA LEU A 150 5.35 -6.18 -4.92
C LEU A 150 4.56 -7.39 -5.40
N GLN A 151 3.62 -7.90 -4.58
CA GLN A 151 2.77 -9.02 -4.98
C GLN A 151 2.00 -8.72 -6.28
N VAL A 152 1.39 -7.54 -6.37
CA VAL A 152 0.67 -7.12 -7.58
C VAL A 152 1.63 -6.95 -8.76
N ALA A 153 2.82 -6.38 -8.56
CA ALA A 153 3.79 -6.26 -9.64
C ALA A 153 4.20 -7.61 -10.22
N LEU A 154 4.46 -8.61 -9.37
CA LEU A 154 4.77 -9.97 -9.81
C LEU A 154 3.60 -10.62 -10.54
N TRP A 155 2.38 -10.38 -10.07
CA TRP A 155 1.18 -10.89 -10.70
C TRP A 155 0.92 -10.29 -12.09
N LEU A 156 1.12 -8.98 -12.23
CA LEU A 156 0.96 -8.26 -13.49
C LEU A 156 2.08 -8.54 -14.50
N ASP A 157 3.28 -8.88 -14.03
CA ASP A 157 4.44 -9.16 -14.87
C ASP A 157 4.18 -10.29 -15.87
N ALA A 158 4.66 -10.13 -17.10
CA ALA A 158 4.39 -11.04 -18.21
C ALA A 158 5.02 -12.43 -18.10
N GLU A 159 6.14 -12.54 -17.39
CA GLU A 159 6.85 -13.80 -17.23
C GLU A 159 6.65 -14.37 -15.83
N ALA A 160 6.78 -13.53 -14.80
CA ALA A 160 6.63 -13.94 -13.41
C ALA A 160 5.18 -14.29 -13.08
N GLY A 161 4.20 -13.54 -13.58
CA GLY A 161 2.79 -13.71 -13.26
C GLY A 161 2.27 -15.12 -13.56
N PRO A 162 2.31 -15.58 -14.84
CA PRO A 162 1.85 -16.92 -15.21
C PRO A 162 2.61 -18.05 -14.51
N ARG A 163 3.89 -17.83 -14.18
CA ARG A 163 4.75 -18.83 -13.52
C ARG A 163 4.45 -18.94 -12.02
N LEU A 164 4.24 -17.82 -11.34
CA LEU A 164 4.08 -17.75 -9.88
C LEU A 164 2.62 -17.85 -9.44
N PHE A 165 1.68 -17.43 -10.28
CA PHE A 165 0.26 -17.37 -9.95
C PHE A 165 -0.61 -18.03 -11.03
N PRO A 166 -0.34 -19.30 -11.40
CA PRO A 166 -1.09 -20.00 -12.46
C PRO A 166 -2.59 -20.10 -12.17
N GLN A 167 -2.98 -20.09 -10.89
CA GLN A 167 -4.38 -20.12 -10.44
C GLN A 167 -5.08 -18.76 -10.47
N HIS A 168 -4.35 -17.65 -10.64
CA HIS A 168 -4.88 -16.29 -10.76
C HIS A 168 -4.56 -15.71 -12.14
N ALA A 169 -4.94 -16.42 -13.20
CA ALA A 169 -4.70 -15.96 -14.57
C ALA A 169 -5.34 -14.59 -14.82
N LEU A 170 -4.54 -13.63 -15.26
CA LEU A 170 -4.99 -12.29 -15.63
C LEU A 170 -5.45 -12.26 -17.09
N ASP A 171 -6.68 -11.79 -17.35
CA ASP A 171 -7.12 -11.50 -18.71
C ASP A 171 -6.39 -10.27 -19.28
N ARG A 172 -5.31 -10.52 -20.00
CA ARG A 172 -4.49 -9.50 -20.67
C ARG A 172 -5.10 -8.98 -21.96
N THR A 173 -6.07 -9.70 -22.51
CA THR A 173 -6.77 -9.33 -23.75
C THR A 173 -7.94 -8.40 -23.47
N GLY A 174 -8.47 -8.42 -22.25
CA GLY A 174 -9.69 -7.73 -21.84
C GLY A 174 -9.60 -6.22 -21.67
N TYR A 175 -8.42 -5.62 -21.46
CA TYR A 175 -8.30 -4.22 -21.03
C TYR A 175 -7.29 -3.35 -21.80
N THR A 176 -7.23 -3.46 -23.14
CA THR A 176 -6.51 -2.44 -23.92
C THR A 176 -7.13 -1.06 -23.65
N PRO A 177 -6.34 -0.01 -23.31
CA PRO A 177 -6.90 1.27 -22.92
C PRO A 177 -7.91 1.80 -23.95
N PHE A 178 -9.09 2.18 -23.48
CA PHE A 178 -10.19 2.72 -24.30
C PHE A 178 -10.69 1.81 -25.44
N ALA A 179 -10.29 0.54 -25.51
CA ALA A 179 -10.67 -0.34 -26.62
C ALA A 179 -12.14 -0.78 -26.57
N ARG A 180 -12.75 -0.81 -25.39
CA ARG A 180 -14.17 -1.21 -25.17
C ARG A 180 -15.07 -0.05 -24.72
N ALA A 181 -14.55 1.18 -24.80
CA ALA A 181 -15.25 2.41 -24.48
C ALA A 181 -16.34 2.73 -25.52
N SER A 182 -17.40 1.91 -25.55
CA SER A 182 -18.58 2.06 -26.40
C SER A 182 -19.75 2.63 -25.59
N GLY A 183 -20.63 3.40 -26.23
CA GLY A 183 -21.75 4.07 -25.52
C GLY A 183 -21.36 5.41 -24.87
N PRO A 184 -22.10 5.89 -23.86
CA PRO A 184 -21.79 7.15 -23.18
C PRO A 184 -20.46 7.08 -22.41
N ALA A 185 -19.87 8.24 -22.13
CA ALA A 185 -18.70 8.29 -21.27
C ALA A 185 -19.05 7.73 -19.87
N ARG A 186 -18.09 7.08 -19.20
CA ARG A 186 -18.23 6.56 -17.83
C ARG A 186 -16.96 6.75 -17.01
N PHE A 187 -17.10 6.83 -15.69
CA PHE A 187 -15.98 6.72 -14.77
C PHE A 187 -16.20 5.58 -13.76
N LEU A 188 -15.11 4.99 -13.27
CA LEU A 188 -15.15 3.93 -12.27
C LEU A 188 -14.83 4.48 -10.88
N CYS A 189 -15.51 4.01 -9.83
CA CYS A 189 -15.12 4.25 -8.44
C CYS A 189 -15.50 3.05 -7.56
N GLN A 190 -14.52 2.24 -7.18
CA GLN A 190 -14.75 1.06 -6.34
C GLN A 190 -14.60 1.42 -4.85
N ASN A 191 -15.66 1.26 -4.03
CA ASN A 191 -15.67 1.57 -2.59
C ASN A 191 -16.16 0.37 -1.76
N ALA A 192 -15.34 -0.67 -1.64
CA ALA A 192 -15.70 -1.90 -0.93
C ALA A 192 -15.75 -1.73 0.60
N ALA A 193 -14.61 -1.48 1.26
CA ALA A 193 -14.58 -1.36 2.73
C ALA A 193 -15.10 0.00 3.19
N LEU A 194 -15.89 0.01 4.26
CA LEU A 194 -16.50 1.23 4.77
C LEU A 194 -15.45 2.09 5.51
N ARG A 195 -15.27 3.33 5.04
CA ARG A 195 -14.32 4.33 5.54
C ARG A 195 -14.93 5.73 5.36
N TRP A 196 -14.57 6.68 6.22
CA TRP A 196 -15.19 8.01 6.22
C TRP A 196 -15.05 8.75 4.89
N HIS A 197 -13.88 8.72 4.24
CA HIS A 197 -13.70 9.39 2.95
C HIS A 197 -14.55 8.78 1.85
N ARG A 198 -14.81 7.46 1.88
CA ARG A 198 -15.70 6.77 0.95
C ARG A 198 -17.17 7.11 1.20
N VAL A 199 -17.58 7.27 2.47
CA VAL A 199 -18.93 7.73 2.84
C VAL A 199 -19.16 9.14 2.30
N LEU A 200 -18.22 10.06 2.55
CA LEU A 200 -18.27 11.44 2.08
C LEU A 200 -18.25 11.53 0.55
N LEU A 201 -17.36 10.76 -0.10
CA LEU A 201 -17.26 10.69 -1.56
C LEU A 201 -18.55 10.15 -2.19
N TYR A 202 -19.11 9.07 -1.64
CA TYR A 202 -20.37 8.50 -2.13
C TYR A 202 -21.52 9.51 -2.03
N ARG A 203 -21.64 10.18 -0.89
CA ARG A 203 -22.65 11.23 -0.69
C ARG A 203 -22.45 12.42 -1.62
N TRP A 204 -21.22 12.84 -1.82
CA TRP A 204 -20.89 13.89 -2.78
C TRP A 204 -21.31 13.52 -4.21
N PHE A 205 -21.06 12.28 -4.65
CA PHE A 205 -21.53 11.80 -5.95
C PHE A 205 -23.06 11.90 -6.10
N GLN A 206 -23.83 11.50 -5.07
CA GLN A 206 -25.29 11.61 -5.08
C GLN A 206 -25.76 13.06 -5.24
N LEU A 207 -25.18 13.97 -4.45
CA LEU A 207 -25.55 15.40 -4.48
C LEU A 207 -25.21 16.07 -5.82
N LYS A 208 -24.16 15.59 -6.50
CA LYS A 208 -23.76 16.06 -7.83
C LYS A 208 -24.48 15.34 -8.97
N GLY A 209 -25.29 14.32 -8.69
CA GLY A 209 -25.95 13.47 -9.69
C GLY A 209 -24.99 12.62 -10.52
N LEU A 210 -23.75 12.42 -10.04
CA LEU A 210 -22.70 11.66 -10.72
C LEU A 210 -22.85 10.14 -10.54
N ASP A 211 -23.68 9.72 -9.59
CA ASP A 211 -24.04 8.32 -9.37
C ASP A 211 -24.84 7.69 -10.51
N ARG A 212 -25.38 8.51 -11.43
CA ARG A 212 -26.04 8.08 -12.66
C ARG A 212 -25.07 7.87 -13.83
N ASP A 213 -23.95 8.59 -13.80
CA ASP A 213 -22.95 8.62 -14.87
C ASP A 213 -21.81 7.61 -14.63
N GLY A 214 -21.47 7.39 -13.35
CA GLY A 214 -20.35 6.53 -12.94
C GLY A 214 -20.75 5.10 -12.61
N LEU A 215 -19.83 4.17 -12.84
CA LEU A 215 -19.84 2.85 -12.22
C LEU A 215 -19.27 3.00 -10.80
N ILE A 216 -20.16 3.17 -9.81
CA ILE A 216 -19.77 3.36 -8.40
C ILE A 216 -20.21 2.18 -7.52
N SER A 217 -19.25 1.47 -6.92
CA SER A 217 -19.54 0.46 -5.89
C SER A 217 -19.54 1.12 -4.51
N PHE A 218 -20.42 0.66 -3.63
CA PHE A 218 -20.49 1.09 -2.24
C PHE A 218 -21.21 0.02 -1.42
N HIS A 219 -20.52 -0.61 -0.48
CA HIS A 219 -21.09 -1.76 0.23
C HIS A 219 -22.10 -1.39 1.33
N GLY A 220 -22.19 -0.12 1.73
CA GLY A 220 -23.20 0.32 2.68
C GLY A 220 -22.97 -0.19 4.11
N ILE A 221 -24.05 -0.19 4.90
CA ILE A 221 -24.09 -0.59 6.32
C ILE A 221 -24.92 -1.85 6.58
N GLY A 222 -25.23 -2.61 5.53
CA GLY A 222 -25.97 -3.87 5.64
C GLY A 222 -25.13 -5.03 6.15
N GLU A 223 -25.80 -6.13 6.51
CA GLU A 223 -25.17 -7.40 6.91
C GLU A 223 -24.31 -8.01 5.79
N ASP A 224 -24.57 -7.63 4.53
CA ASP A 224 -23.82 -8.02 3.34
C ASP A 224 -22.50 -7.26 3.16
N ASN A 225 -22.15 -6.39 4.12
CA ASN A 225 -20.84 -5.76 4.25
C ASN A 225 -20.11 -6.20 5.54
N PRO A 226 -19.51 -7.40 5.58
CA PRO A 226 -18.72 -7.85 6.72
C PRO A 226 -17.48 -6.97 6.97
N LYS A 227 -17.11 -6.13 5.99
CA LYS A 227 -16.00 -5.17 6.03
C LYS A 227 -16.47 -3.75 6.34
N ALA A 228 -17.49 -3.59 7.20
CA ALA A 228 -17.97 -2.31 7.73
C ALA A 228 -16.89 -1.49 8.48
N GLY A 229 -15.66 -2.02 8.59
CA GLY A 229 -14.47 -1.23 8.81
C GLY A 229 -14.33 -0.66 10.21
N GLY A 230 -15.19 -1.07 11.14
CA GLY A 230 -15.19 -0.59 12.52
C GLY A 230 -15.64 0.86 12.68
N ILE A 231 -16.14 1.52 11.64
CA ILE A 231 -16.64 2.90 11.75
C ILE A 231 -18.12 2.92 12.10
N ASN A 232 -18.52 3.87 12.94
CA ASN A 232 -19.92 4.15 13.24
C ASN A 232 -20.39 5.35 12.42
N VAL A 233 -21.04 5.10 11.28
CA VAL A 233 -21.49 6.19 10.37
C VAL A 233 -22.48 7.16 11.00
N PHE A 234 -23.14 6.78 12.09
CA PHE A 234 -24.10 7.62 12.81
C PHE A 234 -23.43 8.53 13.84
N HIS A 235 -22.14 8.33 14.10
CA HIS A 235 -21.36 9.09 15.07
C HIS A 235 -19.99 9.39 14.45
N ALA A 236 -19.93 10.46 13.67
CA ALA A 236 -18.68 10.91 13.07
C ALA A 236 -17.69 11.41 14.12
N PRO A 237 -16.37 11.21 13.91
CA PRO A 237 -15.34 11.89 14.69
C PRO A 237 -15.56 13.40 14.66
N PRO A 238 -15.30 14.13 15.76
CA PRO A 238 -15.54 15.57 15.85
C PRO A 238 -14.90 16.38 14.73
N GLU A 239 -13.70 15.98 14.29
CA GLU A 239 -12.96 16.68 13.23
C GLU A 239 -13.65 16.52 11.87
N ILE A 240 -14.20 15.33 11.60
CA ILE A 240 -14.95 15.04 10.37
C ILE A 240 -16.30 15.74 10.40
N GLU A 241 -17.01 15.71 11.53
CA GLU A 241 -18.28 16.41 11.70
C GLU A 241 -18.11 17.93 11.51
N ALA A 242 -17.07 18.51 12.11
CA ALA A 242 -16.78 19.94 11.97
C ALA A 242 -16.47 20.34 10.53
N ALA A 243 -15.73 19.52 9.78
CA ALA A 243 -15.35 19.81 8.40
C ALA A 243 -16.44 19.47 7.36
N PHE A 244 -17.23 18.41 7.60
CA PHE A 244 -18.09 17.80 6.58
C PHE A 244 -19.53 17.51 7.04
N GLY A 245 -19.97 18.04 8.18
CA GLY A 245 -21.34 17.88 8.71
C GLY A 245 -22.45 18.06 7.67
N PRO A 246 -22.42 19.08 6.78
CA PRO A 246 -23.43 19.23 5.73
C PRO A 246 -23.55 18.04 4.76
N LEU A 247 -22.45 17.33 4.47
CA LEU A 247 -22.49 16.10 3.68
C LEU A 247 -23.12 14.97 4.48
N LEU A 248 -22.84 14.89 5.79
CA LEU A 248 -23.30 13.83 6.68
C LEU A 248 -24.74 14.00 7.17
N ALA A 249 -25.34 15.17 6.96
CA ALA A 249 -26.71 15.47 7.34
C ALA A 249 -27.67 14.35 6.89
N ASP A 250 -28.48 13.89 7.83
CA ASP A 250 -29.46 12.82 7.66
C ASP A 250 -28.89 11.52 7.09
N VAL A 251 -27.66 11.12 7.48
CA VAL A 251 -26.97 9.90 6.97
C VAL A 251 -27.87 8.67 6.88
N GLY A 252 -28.74 8.45 7.87
CA GLY A 252 -29.66 7.31 7.90
C GLY A 252 -30.71 7.29 6.78
N SER A 253 -30.97 8.43 6.13
CA SER A 253 -31.96 8.55 5.05
C SER A 253 -31.41 8.16 3.68
N TRP A 254 -30.09 8.28 3.46
CA TRP A 254 -29.47 8.12 2.14
C TRP A 254 -28.41 7.02 2.07
N ILE A 255 -27.85 6.59 3.21
CA ILE A 255 -26.81 5.56 3.19
C ILE A 255 -27.40 4.19 2.80
N PRO A 256 -26.81 3.48 1.82
CA PRO A 256 -27.30 2.17 1.41
C PRO A 256 -27.24 1.14 2.55
N ARG A 257 -28.33 0.38 2.69
CA ARG A 257 -28.43 -0.78 3.61
C ARG A 257 -28.13 -2.12 2.91
N ARG A 258 -27.77 -2.07 1.64
CA ARG A 258 -27.34 -3.22 0.83
C ARG A 258 -26.17 -2.78 -0.03
N ALA A 259 -25.25 -3.71 -0.24
CA ALA A 259 -24.08 -3.49 -1.03
C ALA A 259 -24.43 -3.28 -2.50
N ARG A 260 -23.93 -2.18 -3.06
CA ARG A 260 -23.87 -1.97 -4.51
C ARG A 260 -22.50 -2.44 -4.97
N ARG A 261 -22.45 -3.62 -5.59
CA ARG A 261 -21.23 -4.24 -6.11
C ARG A 261 -21.16 -4.00 -7.62
N ILE A 262 -19.95 -3.76 -8.13
CA ILE A 262 -19.64 -3.73 -9.57
C ILE A 262 -18.83 -4.98 -9.91
N ASP A 263 -17.99 -5.38 -8.97
CA ASP A 263 -17.11 -6.52 -9.05
C ASP A 263 -17.89 -7.84 -9.23
N ALA A 264 -17.43 -8.69 -10.16
CA ALA A 264 -17.79 -10.11 -10.18
C ALA A 264 -17.43 -10.76 -8.82
N ASP A 265 -18.06 -11.88 -8.44
CA ASP A 265 -17.83 -12.54 -7.15
C ASP A 265 -16.33 -12.88 -6.96
N GLN A 266 -15.58 -12.04 -6.23
CA GLN A 266 -14.11 -11.99 -6.28
C GLN A 266 -13.40 -13.04 -5.41
N GLY A 267 -14.14 -14.02 -4.87
CA GLY A 267 -13.59 -14.97 -3.92
C GLY A 267 -12.95 -14.29 -2.70
N THR A 268 -12.00 -14.98 -2.05
CA THR A 268 -11.33 -14.49 -0.83
C THR A 268 -10.03 -13.73 -1.10
N ASP A 269 -9.41 -13.88 -2.28
CA ASP A 269 -8.10 -13.32 -2.60
C ASP A 269 -8.19 -12.01 -3.42
N MET A 270 -8.69 -10.95 -2.77
CA MET A 270 -8.91 -9.67 -3.45
C MET A 270 -7.62 -9.00 -3.94
N VAL A 271 -6.45 -9.38 -3.43
CA VAL A 271 -5.15 -8.85 -3.89
C VAL A 271 -4.83 -9.36 -5.29
N MET A 272 -5.31 -10.54 -5.66
CA MET A 272 -5.01 -11.19 -6.94
C MET A 272 -6.18 -11.12 -7.95
N THR A 273 -7.06 -10.13 -7.77
CA THR A 273 -8.21 -9.88 -8.65
C THR A 273 -8.17 -8.47 -9.23
N LEU A 274 -8.46 -8.35 -10.53
CA LEU A 274 -8.60 -7.09 -11.27
C LEU A 274 -9.80 -7.22 -12.21
N ASP A 275 -10.78 -6.35 -12.04
CA ASP A 275 -11.98 -6.33 -12.88
C ASP A 275 -11.68 -5.64 -14.22
N THR A 276 -10.95 -6.32 -15.08
CA THR A 276 -10.54 -5.79 -16.39
C THR A 276 -11.74 -5.35 -17.25
N GLY A 277 -12.93 -5.95 -17.03
CA GLY A 277 -14.17 -5.57 -17.69
C GLY A 277 -14.66 -4.18 -17.27
N ALA A 278 -14.84 -3.95 -15.97
CA ALA A 278 -15.31 -2.65 -15.46
C ALA A 278 -14.35 -1.50 -15.85
N TYR A 279 -13.04 -1.73 -15.78
CA TYR A 279 -12.05 -0.75 -16.24
C TYR A 279 -12.13 -0.51 -17.75
N ALA A 280 -12.29 -1.55 -18.58
CA ALA A 280 -12.34 -1.39 -20.04
C ALA A 280 -13.57 -0.61 -20.54
N GLU A 281 -14.64 -0.54 -19.76
CA GLU A 281 -15.85 0.24 -20.06
C GLU A 281 -15.77 1.72 -19.66
N CYS A 282 -14.72 2.13 -18.94
CA CYS A 282 -14.59 3.48 -18.38
C CYS A 282 -13.52 4.32 -19.08
N ASP A 283 -13.64 5.65 -18.92
CA ASP A 283 -12.76 6.64 -19.53
C ASP A 283 -11.78 7.26 -18.52
N LEU A 284 -12.11 7.17 -17.23
CA LEU A 284 -11.25 7.52 -16.11
C LEU A 284 -11.66 6.73 -14.87
N THR A 285 -10.79 6.68 -13.86
CA THR A 285 -11.06 6.01 -12.59
C THR A 285 -10.82 6.92 -11.38
N VAL A 286 -11.69 6.84 -10.38
CA VAL A 286 -11.50 7.45 -9.07
C VAL A 286 -11.01 6.35 -8.12
N ILE A 287 -9.74 6.43 -7.76
CA ILE A 287 -9.08 5.43 -6.92
C ILE A 287 -9.33 5.80 -5.46
N SER A 288 -10.15 5.02 -4.76
CA SER A 288 -10.36 5.18 -3.32
C SER A 288 -9.35 4.34 -2.53
N GLU A 289 -8.32 5.00 -2.00
CA GLU A 289 -7.31 4.32 -1.19
C GLU A 289 -7.83 3.91 0.18
N THR A 290 -7.04 3.11 0.90
CA THR A 290 -7.42 2.63 2.24
C THR A 290 -7.37 3.73 3.28
N ASP A 291 -6.32 4.55 3.24
CA ASP A 291 -6.06 5.62 4.20
C ASP A 291 -6.35 6.98 3.56
N PHE A 292 -6.94 7.88 4.35
CA PHE A 292 -7.20 9.26 3.95
C PHE A 292 -7.15 10.22 5.15
N PHE A 293 -7.82 9.88 6.24
CA PHE A 293 -7.89 10.73 7.43
C PHE A 293 -6.75 10.46 8.43
N GLU A 294 -6.01 9.37 8.21
CA GLU A 294 -4.87 8.97 9.00
C GLU A 294 -3.70 9.94 8.77
N LEU A 295 -3.41 10.76 9.78
CA LEU A 295 -2.28 11.68 9.76
C LEU A 295 -0.94 10.93 9.88
N GLY A 296 0.11 11.49 9.28
CA GLY A 296 1.45 10.89 9.32
C GLY A 296 1.58 9.58 8.54
N VAL A 297 0.64 9.30 7.63
CA VAL A 297 0.70 8.14 6.72
C VAL A 297 1.00 8.62 5.32
N GLU A 298 2.04 8.05 4.72
CA GLU A 298 2.38 8.23 3.31
C GLU A 298 2.70 6.88 2.68
N ARG A 299 1.68 6.25 2.09
CA ARG A 299 1.77 4.97 1.39
C ARG A 299 0.66 4.83 0.36
N ILE A 300 0.85 3.90 -0.57
CA ILE A 300 -0.19 3.40 -1.47
C ILE A 300 -0.42 1.90 -1.23
N THR A 301 -1.53 1.38 -1.74
CA THR A 301 -1.84 -0.06 -1.65
C THR A 301 -1.90 -0.71 -3.02
N GLU A 302 -2.25 -1.99 -3.07
CA GLU A 302 -2.48 -2.74 -4.30
C GLU A 302 -3.49 -2.06 -5.23
N LYS A 303 -4.44 -1.30 -4.66
CA LYS A 303 -5.52 -0.64 -5.40
C LYS A 303 -4.99 0.39 -6.38
N SER A 304 -4.05 1.23 -5.94
CA SER A 304 -3.43 2.26 -6.79
C SER A 304 -2.68 1.63 -7.96
N ILE A 305 -1.90 0.58 -7.70
CA ILE A 305 -1.10 -0.08 -8.74
C ILE A 305 -2.01 -0.79 -9.75
N LYS A 306 -3.02 -1.51 -9.28
CA LYS A 306 -4.01 -2.17 -10.14
C LYS A 306 -4.71 -1.18 -11.05
N ALA A 307 -5.19 -0.07 -10.50
CA ALA A 307 -5.87 0.95 -11.29
C ALA A 307 -4.92 1.59 -12.31
N ALA A 308 -3.71 2.00 -11.90
CA ALA A 308 -2.71 2.57 -12.79
C ALA A 308 -2.31 1.60 -13.92
N ALA A 309 -2.20 0.31 -13.61
CA ALA A 309 -1.86 -0.74 -14.55
C ALA A 309 -2.89 -0.94 -15.67
N THR A 310 -4.11 -0.43 -15.53
CA THR A 310 -5.13 -0.45 -16.60
C THR A 310 -4.96 0.66 -17.63
N GLY A 311 -4.12 1.65 -17.35
CA GLY A 311 -3.87 2.77 -18.24
C GLY A 311 -4.99 3.82 -18.28
N LEU A 312 -5.98 3.77 -17.39
CA LEU A 312 -6.98 4.84 -17.31
C LEU A 312 -6.40 6.09 -16.62
N PRO A 313 -6.71 7.30 -17.11
CA PRO A 313 -6.57 8.52 -16.34
C PRO A 313 -7.26 8.40 -14.99
N PHE A 314 -6.66 8.92 -13.92
CA PHE A 314 -7.18 8.70 -12.58
C PHE A 314 -7.17 9.93 -11.69
N VAL A 315 -8.15 10.00 -10.77
CA VAL A 315 -8.09 10.88 -9.60
C VAL A 315 -7.95 10.00 -8.37
N MET A 316 -7.05 10.37 -7.47
CA MET A 316 -6.74 9.61 -6.26
C MET A 316 -7.39 10.23 -5.03
N VAL A 317 -8.11 9.42 -4.27
CA VAL A 317 -8.70 9.76 -2.97
C VAL A 317 -7.94 8.97 -1.91
N GLY A 318 -6.79 9.50 -1.46
CA GLY A 318 -5.90 8.81 -0.53
C GLY A 318 -5.11 9.75 0.40
N ALA A 319 -4.10 9.17 1.03
CA ALA A 319 -3.06 9.87 1.79
C ALA A 319 -2.32 10.91 0.90
N PRO A 320 -1.66 11.92 1.50
CA PRO A 320 -0.82 12.84 0.74
C PRO A 320 0.25 12.10 -0.07
N ARG A 321 0.65 12.70 -1.19
CA ARG A 321 1.77 12.29 -2.06
C ARG A 321 1.58 10.92 -2.70
N ALA A 322 0.36 10.37 -2.66
CA ALA A 322 0.06 9.05 -3.18
C ALA A 322 0.14 9.01 -4.73
N VAL A 323 -0.21 10.11 -5.41
CA VAL A 323 0.02 10.26 -6.87
C VAL A 323 1.52 10.36 -7.16
N GLU A 324 2.26 11.12 -6.37
CA GLU A 324 3.72 11.19 -6.48
C GLU A 324 4.37 9.81 -6.30
N ARG A 325 3.89 8.99 -5.35
CA ARG A 325 4.40 7.61 -5.16
C ARG A 325 4.18 6.73 -6.39
N LEU A 326 3.03 6.81 -7.06
CA LEU A 326 2.83 6.12 -8.34
C LEU A 326 3.83 6.59 -9.41
N SER A 327 4.13 7.89 -9.45
CA SER A 327 5.12 8.45 -10.37
C SER A 327 6.53 7.94 -10.11
N GLU A 328 6.95 7.86 -8.84
CA GLU A 328 8.24 7.26 -8.45
C GLU A 328 8.35 5.79 -8.83
N LEU A 329 7.23 5.06 -8.83
CA LEU A 329 7.14 3.69 -9.33
C LEU A 329 7.11 3.59 -10.86
N GLY A 330 7.17 4.71 -11.59
CA GLY A 330 7.29 4.75 -13.05
C GLY A 330 5.97 4.88 -13.81
N PHE A 331 4.83 5.03 -13.12
CA PHE A 331 3.55 5.27 -13.78
C PHE A 331 3.42 6.74 -14.21
N GLN A 332 2.81 6.93 -15.38
CA GLN A 332 2.31 8.19 -15.87
C GLN A 332 1.07 8.61 -15.07
N THR A 333 1.03 9.87 -14.67
CA THR A 333 -0.02 10.41 -13.79
C THR A 333 -1.06 11.23 -14.53
N PHE A 334 -0.94 11.43 -15.85
CA PHE A 334 -1.91 12.21 -16.63
C PHE A 334 -2.03 13.68 -16.18
N GLY A 335 -0.95 14.29 -15.69
CA GLY A 335 -0.94 15.67 -15.19
C GLY A 335 -1.34 16.76 -16.21
N GLY A 336 -1.35 16.46 -17.51
CA GLY A 336 -1.89 17.34 -18.55
C GLY A 336 -3.43 17.29 -18.70
N LEU A 337 -4.07 16.28 -18.09
CA LEU A 337 -5.51 16.05 -18.12
C LEU A 337 -6.17 16.22 -16.74
N ILE A 338 -5.43 15.94 -15.68
CA ILE A 338 -5.93 15.90 -14.31
C ILE A 338 -5.04 16.78 -13.43
N ASP A 339 -5.69 17.66 -12.68
CA ASP A 339 -5.03 18.52 -11.70
C ASP A 339 -4.83 17.76 -10.39
N HIS A 340 -3.58 17.35 -10.14
CA HIS A 340 -3.15 16.63 -8.95
C HIS A 340 -2.64 17.52 -7.81
N HIS A 341 -2.87 18.83 -7.83
CA HIS A 341 -2.38 19.71 -6.76
C HIS A 341 -2.89 19.31 -5.36
N TYR A 342 -4.05 18.66 -5.29
CA TYR A 342 -4.59 18.09 -4.06
C TYR A 342 -3.67 17.07 -3.37
N ASP A 343 -2.78 16.42 -4.12
CA ASP A 343 -1.91 15.35 -3.62
C ASP A 343 -0.94 15.85 -2.54
N PHE A 344 -0.60 17.13 -2.55
CA PHE A 344 0.34 17.73 -1.58
C PHE A 344 -0.34 18.34 -0.34
N ALA A 345 -1.68 18.38 -0.30
CA ALA A 345 -2.40 18.91 0.86
C ALA A 345 -2.36 17.91 2.02
N ALA A 346 -1.67 18.25 3.12
CA ALA A 346 -1.52 17.36 4.26
C ALA A 346 -2.82 17.17 5.05
N ASP A 347 -3.55 18.27 5.28
CA ASP A 347 -4.82 18.25 6.03
C ASP A 347 -5.93 17.59 5.19
N PRO A 348 -6.54 16.47 5.66
CA PRO A 348 -7.65 15.83 4.96
C PRO A 348 -8.89 16.73 4.81
N ALA A 349 -9.12 17.68 5.72
CA ALA A 349 -10.22 18.64 5.64
C ALA A 349 -10.05 19.60 4.46
N GLU A 350 -8.81 19.97 4.13
CA GLU A 350 -8.47 20.79 2.95
C GLU A 350 -8.37 19.94 1.67
N ARG A 351 -7.81 18.73 1.79
CA ARG A 351 -7.54 17.84 0.65
C ARG A 351 -8.82 17.32 0.00
N LEU A 352 -9.82 16.87 0.77
CA LEU A 352 -11.00 16.24 0.21
C LEU A 352 -11.81 17.18 -0.72
N PRO A 353 -12.05 18.47 -0.36
CA PRO A 353 -12.64 19.43 -1.29
C PRO A 353 -11.81 19.68 -2.57
N LEU A 354 -10.48 19.65 -2.48
CA LEU A 354 -9.60 19.75 -3.65
C LEU A 354 -9.74 18.53 -4.57
N VAL A 355 -9.81 17.33 -3.98
CA VAL A 355 -10.08 16.08 -4.70
C VAL A 355 -11.41 16.14 -5.45
N PHE A 356 -12.49 16.58 -4.79
CA PHE A 356 -13.81 16.76 -5.41
C PHE A 356 -13.76 17.68 -6.64
N ARG A 357 -13.04 18.81 -6.54
CA ARG A 357 -12.86 19.73 -7.67
C ARG A 357 -12.08 19.08 -8.82
N SER A 358 -11.08 18.27 -8.52
CA SER A 358 -10.32 17.54 -9.54
C SER A 358 -11.19 16.52 -10.28
N ILE A 359 -11.98 15.72 -9.54
CA ILE A 359 -12.97 14.79 -10.13
C ILE A 359 -13.95 15.53 -11.04
N GLU A 360 -14.54 16.63 -10.56
CA GLU A 360 -15.54 17.40 -11.32
C GLU A 360 -14.96 17.97 -12.62
N ARG A 361 -13.75 18.54 -12.57
CA ARG A 361 -13.05 19.09 -13.75
C ARG A 361 -12.66 18.01 -14.75
N ALA A 362 -12.06 16.92 -14.27
CA ALA A 362 -11.65 15.80 -15.10
C ALA A 362 -12.88 15.18 -15.80
N TRP A 363 -13.95 14.94 -15.04
CA TRP A 363 -15.18 14.37 -15.57
C TRP A 363 -15.86 15.28 -16.58
N ALA A 364 -15.99 16.58 -16.29
CA ALA A 364 -16.57 17.54 -17.22
C ALA A 364 -15.79 17.62 -18.53
N THR A 365 -14.46 17.61 -18.46
CA THR A 365 -13.57 17.64 -19.64
C THR A 365 -13.70 16.36 -20.46
N CYS A 366 -13.65 15.20 -19.80
CA CYS A 366 -13.82 13.89 -20.43
C CYS A 366 -15.16 13.77 -21.14
N ARG A 367 -16.26 14.14 -20.48
CA ARG A 367 -17.61 14.05 -21.05
C ARG A 367 -17.83 15.07 -22.19
N GLY A 368 -17.22 16.25 -22.10
CA GLY A 368 -17.36 17.31 -23.10
C GLY A 368 -16.72 16.97 -24.45
N ASP A 369 -15.55 16.34 -24.45
CA ASP A 369 -14.89 15.85 -25.67
C ASP A 369 -14.12 14.56 -25.40
N ARG A 370 -14.88 13.45 -25.32
CA ARG A 370 -14.35 12.12 -25.03
C ARG A 370 -13.28 11.68 -26.02
N ALA A 371 -13.46 11.99 -27.30
CA ALA A 371 -12.52 11.61 -28.33
C ALA A 371 -11.18 12.34 -28.13
N ARG A 372 -11.20 13.63 -27.79
CA ARG A 372 -9.98 14.37 -27.44
C ARG A 372 -9.35 13.86 -26.15
N TRP A 373 -10.14 13.56 -25.12
CA TRP A 373 -9.67 12.96 -23.88
C TRP A 373 -8.86 11.68 -24.16
N HIS A 374 -9.42 10.74 -24.93
CA HIS A 374 -8.72 9.52 -25.32
C HIS A 374 -7.45 9.79 -26.12
N ARG A 375 -7.48 10.71 -27.09
CA ARG A 375 -6.29 11.05 -27.88
C ARG A 375 -5.15 11.58 -27.01
N LEU A 376 -5.47 12.46 -26.06
CA LEU A 376 -4.48 13.06 -25.16
C LEU A 376 -3.97 12.07 -24.10
N ALA A 377 -4.80 11.12 -23.67
CA ALA A 377 -4.42 10.11 -22.69
C ALA A 377 -3.67 8.91 -23.29
N ARG A 378 -3.82 8.65 -24.59
CA ARG A 378 -3.42 7.40 -25.28
C ARG A 378 -1.99 6.97 -24.97
N GLU A 379 -1.02 7.85 -25.20
CA GLU A 379 0.40 7.53 -25.04
C GLU A 379 0.73 7.14 -23.60
N GLN A 380 0.27 7.94 -22.63
CA GLN A 380 0.47 7.66 -21.21
C GLN A 380 -0.25 6.37 -20.76
N ALA A 381 -1.44 6.13 -21.29
CA ALA A 381 -2.22 4.94 -21.02
C ALA A 381 -1.51 3.66 -21.47
N GLU A 382 -1.01 3.64 -22.71
CA GLU A 382 -0.26 2.53 -23.28
C GLU A 382 1.07 2.32 -22.55
N ALA A 383 1.77 3.41 -22.21
CA ALA A 383 2.99 3.35 -21.40
C ALA A 383 2.74 2.71 -20.02
N ASN A 384 1.65 3.07 -19.34
CA ASN A 384 1.30 2.48 -18.04
C ASN A 384 0.99 0.98 -18.13
N VAL A 385 0.26 0.55 -19.15
CA VAL A 385 -0.02 -0.89 -19.37
C VAL A 385 1.26 -1.66 -19.68
N ALA A 386 2.14 -1.11 -20.52
CA ALA A 386 3.43 -1.73 -20.84
C ALA A 386 4.34 -1.80 -19.60
N HIS A 387 4.41 -0.71 -18.82
CA HIS A 387 5.16 -0.63 -17.59
C HIS A 387 4.68 -1.66 -16.56
N ALA A 388 3.36 -1.77 -16.34
CA ALA A 388 2.81 -2.79 -15.43
C ALA A 388 3.20 -4.23 -15.81
N ARG A 389 3.32 -4.52 -17.11
CA ARG A 389 3.61 -5.87 -17.62
C ARG A 389 5.07 -6.26 -17.59
N THR A 390 5.99 -5.29 -17.65
CA THR A 390 7.42 -5.57 -17.87
C THR A 390 8.39 -4.61 -17.18
N GLY A 391 7.94 -3.40 -16.82
CA GLY A 391 8.80 -2.35 -16.24
C GLY A 391 8.65 -2.19 -14.72
N LEU A 392 7.48 -2.48 -14.15
CA LEU A 392 7.18 -2.26 -12.73
C LEU A 392 8.00 -3.19 -11.83
N LEU A 393 8.09 -4.47 -12.17
CA LEU A 393 8.85 -5.44 -11.38
C LEU A 393 10.36 -5.10 -11.32
N PRO A 394 11.04 -4.82 -12.45
CA PRO A 394 12.42 -4.29 -12.42
C PRO A 394 12.54 -2.97 -11.66
N GLN A 395 11.53 -2.11 -11.73
CA GLN A 395 11.55 -0.85 -10.99
C GLN A 395 11.52 -1.07 -9.48
N LEU A 396 10.62 -1.94 -8.99
CA LEU A 396 10.55 -2.32 -7.58
C LEU A 396 11.81 -3.05 -7.12
N ASP A 397 12.39 -3.91 -7.96
CA ASP A 397 13.68 -4.52 -7.64
C ASP A 397 14.74 -3.45 -7.38
N ARG A 398 14.88 -2.49 -8.31
CA ARG A 398 15.84 -1.40 -8.22
C ARG A 398 15.66 -0.52 -6.99
N VAL A 399 14.43 -0.09 -6.68
CA VAL A 399 14.19 0.93 -5.64
C VAL A 399 13.95 0.36 -4.25
N MET A 400 13.62 -0.93 -4.15
CA MET A 400 13.17 -1.55 -2.90
C MET A 400 13.89 -2.85 -2.58
N VAL A 401 13.92 -3.83 -3.49
CA VAL A 401 14.47 -5.17 -3.17
C VAL A 401 16.00 -5.19 -3.16
N ALA A 402 16.65 -4.74 -4.23
CA ALA A 402 18.11 -4.75 -4.34
C ALA A 402 18.80 -3.93 -3.22
N PRO A 403 18.31 -2.72 -2.84
CA PRO A 403 18.87 -1.99 -1.69
C PRO A 403 18.74 -2.77 -0.38
N LEU A 404 17.60 -3.45 -0.14
CA LEU A 404 17.41 -4.28 1.04
C LEU A 404 18.38 -5.46 1.09
N ILE A 405 18.58 -6.14 -0.04
CA ILE A 405 19.57 -7.22 -0.17
C ILE A 405 20.98 -6.73 0.15
N VAL A 406 21.37 -5.54 -0.33
CA VAL A 406 22.67 -4.93 -0.01
C VAL A 406 22.80 -4.66 1.49
N ARG A 407 21.75 -4.14 2.14
CA ARG A 407 21.76 -3.91 3.59
C ARG A 407 21.91 -5.21 4.38
N LEU A 408 21.14 -6.25 4.01
CA LEU A 408 21.19 -7.57 4.65
C LEU A 408 22.57 -8.20 4.50
N ALA A 409 23.13 -8.19 3.30
CA ALA A 409 24.41 -8.82 3.02
C ALA A 409 25.57 -8.06 3.71
N ARG A 410 25.53 -6.72 3.76
CA ARG A 410 26.47 -5.94 4.59
C ARG A 410 26.36 -6.27 6.08
N PHE A 411 25.16 -6.52 6.59
CA PHE A 411 24.98 -6.97 7.97
C PHE A 411 25.62 -8.34 8.20
N MET A 412 25.49 -9.28 7.26
CA MET A 412 26.16 -10.58 7.36
C MET A 412 27.68 -10.44 7.47
N GLU A 413 28.28 -9.54 6.69
CA GLU A 413 29.73 -9.33 6.67
C GLU A 413 30.25 -8.57 7.90
N THR A 414 29.51 -7.60 8.41
CA THR A 414 30.03 -6.61 9.37
C THR A 414 29.36 -6.63 10.75
N GLY A 415 28.19 -7.26 10.86
CA GLY A 415 27.31 -7.15 12.03
C GLY A 415 26.72 -5.74 12.23
N ALA A 416 26.91 -4.81 11.29
CA ALA A 416 26.41 -3.44 11.38
C ALA A 416 25.08 -3.28 10.64
N ILE A 417 24.10 -2.65 11.29
CA ILE A 417 22.80 -2.35 10.68
C ILE A 417 22.85 -0.96 10.05
N VAL A 418 22.67 -0.91 8.74
CA VAL A 418 22.64 0.34 7.96
C VAL A 418 21.22 0.91 7.94
N HIS A 419 21.13 2.24 8.02
CA HIS A 419 19.87 2.97 7.88
C HIS A 419 19.23 2.83 6.48
#